data_AF-A0A067Z419-F1
#
_entry.id   AF-A0A067Z419-F1
#
_cell.length_a   1.000
_cell.length_b   1.000
_cell.length_c   1.000
_cell.angle_alpha   90.00
_cell.angle_beta   90.00
_cell.angle_gamma   90.00
#
_symmetry.space_group_name_H-M   'P 1'
#
loop_
_entity.id
_entity.type
_entity.pdbx_description
1 polymer ?
#
loop_
_entity_poly.entity_id
_entity_poly.type
_entity_poly.pdbx_seq_one_letter_code
_entity_poly.pdbx_strand_id
1 'polypeptide(L)'
;MRFSLPSPTVLPAFCLLGCLAASPVLRPVQHLPAGHSDDAIPVTSENAEYCARLRKNVDARLAAPPAAIPLGIMEDARHLRAQGDLLCTQGHVRAGIERLRRALVLLKHAPEPR
;
A
#
# COMPACT_ATOMS: atom_id res chain seq x y z
N MET A 1 34.56 -5.89 -41.81
CA MET A 1 33.56 -5.26 -42.69
C MET A 1 32.30 -4.99 -41.88
N ARG A 2 31.95 -3.73 -41.72
CA ARG A 2 30.78 -3.23 -40.97
C ARG A 2 29.62 -3.08 -41.96
N PHE A 3 28.48 -3.71 -41.70
CA PHE A 3 27.24 -3.39 -42.40
C PHE A 3 26.30 -2.67 -41.42
N SER A 4 26.38 -1.35 -41.46
CA SER A 4 25.31 -0.46 -41.01
C SER A 4 24.13 -0.60 -41.98
N LEU A 5 22.92 -0.78 -41.45
CA LEU A 5 21.70 -0.46 -42.17
C LEU A 5 20.90 0.63 -41.42
N PRO A 6 20.20 1.52 -42.15
CA PRO A 6 19.64 2.74 -41.61
C PRO A 6 18.19 2.60 -41.14
N SER A 7 17.81 3.53 -40.28
CA SER A 7 16.45 3.78 -39.77
C SER A 7 15.45 4.09 -40.90
N PRO A 8 14.14 3.97 -40.62
CA PRO A 8 13.34 5.18 -40.69
C PRO A 8 12.46 5.41 -39.45
N THR A 9 12.68 6.57 -38.85
CA THR A 9 11.73 7.37 -38.09
C THR A 9 10.40 7.51 -38.82
N VAL A 10 9.28 7.15 -38.16
CA VAL A 10 7.97 7.76 -38.42
C VAL A 10 7.24 7.94 -37.09
N LEU A 11 7.36 9.14 -36.53
CA LEU A 11 6.39 9.72 -35.61
C LEU A 11 5.10 10.03 -36.38
N PRO A 12 3.92 9.78 -35.79
CA PRO A 12 2.77 10.63 -36.03
C PRO A 12 2.44 11.38 -34.74
N ALA A 13 2.83 12.65 -34.72
CA ALA A 13 2.15 13.70 -33.98
C ALA A 13 1.04 14.26 -34.88
N PHE A 14 -0.23 14.10 -34.52
CA PHE A 14 -1.44 14.78 -35.04
C PHE A 14 -2.63 14.04 -34.37
N CYS A 15 -3.65 14.61 -33.73
CA CYS A 15 -4.27 15.92 -33.69
C CYS A 15 -4.74 16.16 -32.23
N LEU A 16 -4.47 17.31 -31.61
CA LEU A 16 -5.36 18.48 -31.58
C LEU A 16 -6.84 18.17 -31.28
N LEU A 17 -7.27 18.73 -30.14
CA LEU A 17 -8.55 19.39 -29.92
C LEU A 17 -9.80 18.50 -29.82
N GLY A 18 -10.18 18.19 -28.57
CA GLY A 18 -11.46 17.58 -28.24
C GLY A 18 -12.09 18.21 -27.01
N CYS A 19 -12.97 19.19 -27.26
CA CYS A 19 -14.09 19.64 -26.43
C CYS A 19 -13.79 20.42 -25.13
N LEU A 20 -13.75 21.76 -25.27
CA LEU A 20 -14.33 22.65 -24.27
C LEU A 20 -15.83 22.36 -24.19
N ALA A 21 -16.29 21.75 -23.10
CA ALA A 21 -17.72 21.64 -22.82
C ALA A 21 -17.98 21.90 -21.32
N ALA A 22 -18.65 23.03 -21.09
CA ALA A 22 -19.51 23.34 -19.95
C ALA A 22 -18.88 23.37 -18.55
N SER A 23 -18.49 24.56 -18.10
CA SER A 23 -18.43 24.90 -16.67
C SER A 23 -19.82 24.80 -16.06
N PRO A 24 -20.11 23.88 -15.12
CA PRO A 24 -21.25 24.07 -14.25
C PRO A 24 -20.85 25.14 -13.22
N VAL A 25 -21.67 26.18 -13.13
CA VAL A 25 -21.65 27.20 -12.08
C VAL A 25 -21.36 26.53 -10.73
N LEU A 26 -20.18 26.77 -10.16
CA LEU A 26 -19.89 26.42 -8.77
C LEU A 26 -20.80 27.26 -7.89
N ARG A 27 -21.93 26.68 -7.48
CA ARG A 27 -22.59 27.12 -6.25
C ARG A 27 -21.64 26.80 -5.10
N PRO A 28 -21.30 27.75 -4.22
CA PRO A 28 -20.63 27.41 -2.97
C PRO A 28 -21.62 26.59 -2.15
N VAL A 29 -21.49 25.26 -2.20
CA VAL A 29 -22.09 24.38 -1.21
C VAL A 29 -21.35 24.70 0.07
N GLN A 30 -21.99 25.47 0.93
CA GLN A 30 -21.57 25.60 2.32
C GLN A 30 -21.65 24.19 2.91
N HIS A 31 -20.50 23.51 2.98
CA HIS A 31 -20.33 22.36 3.86
C HIS A 31 -20.40 22.90 5.30
N LEU A 32 -21.62 23.05 5.81
CA LEU A 32 -21.86 22.84 7.22
C LEU A 32 -21.39 21.41 7.52
N PRO A 33 -20.45 21.17 8.44
CA PRO A 33 -20.33 19.84 9.03
C PRO A 33 -21.55 19.68 9.93
N ALA A 34 -22.67 19.27 9.33
CA ALA A 34 -23.81 18.78 10.06
C ALA A 34 -23.36 17.48 10.73
N GLY A 35 -23.15 17.57 12.05
CA GLY A 35 -22.97 16.41 12.88
C GLY A 35 -24.19 15.51 12.74
N HIS A 36 -23.97 14.33 12.20
CA HIS A 36 -24.76 13.17 12.52
C HIS A 36 -23.81 11.98 12.56
N SER A 37 -23.46 11.60 13.78
CA SER A 37 -22.90 10.30 14.10
C SER A 37 -23.99 9.27 13.77
N ASP A 38 -24.12 8.95 12.49
CA ASP A 38 -24.92 7.83 12.04
C ASP A 38 -24.12 6.57 12.32
N ASP A 39 -24.74 5.58 12.96
CA ASP A 39 -24.18 4.33 13.48
C ASP A 39 -23.72 3.37 12.35
N ALA A 40 -23.02 3.89 11.35
CA ALA A 40 -22.32 3.10 10.36
C ALA A 40 -21.05 2.55 11.02
N ILE A 41 -21.11 1.30 11.49
CA ILE A 41 -19.92 0.53 11.86
C ILE A 41 -18.98 0.58 10.65
N PRO A 42 -17.81 1.24 10.72
CA PRO A 42 -16.90 1.29 9.59
C PRO A 42 -16.31 -0.12 9.39
N VAL A 43 -16.89 -0.89 8.46
CA VAL A 43 -16.42 -2.23 8.04
C VAL A 43 -15.18 -2.13 7.14
N THR A 44 -14.48 -0.99 7.14
CA THR A 44 -13.15 -0.93 6.53
C THR A 44 -12.18 -1.47 7.57
N SER A 45 -11.38 -2.47 7.21
CA SER A 45 -10.30 -2.97 8.08
C SER A 45 -9.22 -1.90 8.35
N GLU A 46 -9.42 -0.67 7.90
CA GLU A 46 -8.42 0.39 7.80
C GLU A 46 -8.56 1.36 8.96
N ASN A 47 -8.47 0.84 10.19
CA ASN A 47 -8.42 1.66 11.40
C ASN A 47 -7.12 1.41 12.19
N ALA A 48 -6.76 2.38 13.05
CA ALA A 48 -5.52 2.32 13.82
C ALA A 48 -5.47 1.10 14.76
N GLU A 49 -6.62 0.69 15.29
CA GLU A 49 -6.72 -0.50 16.14
C GLU A 49 -6.36 -1.79 15.38
N TYR A 50 -6.86 -1.95 14.15
CA TYR A 50 -6.51 -3.08 13.30
C TYR A 50 -5.03 -3.07 12.94
N CYS A 51 -4.45 -1.91 12.64
CA CYS A 51 -3.00 -1.83 12.44
C CYS A 51 -2.22 -2.28 13.68
N ALA A 52 -2.61 -1.83 14.88
CA ALA A 52 -1.97 -2.26 16.13
C ALA A 52 -2.09 -3.78 16.36
N ARG A 53 -3.22 -4.38 15.97
CA ARG A 53 -3.43 -5.85 16.05
C ARG A 53 -2.53 -6.60 15.07
N LEU A 54 -2.45 -6.15 13.81
CA LEU A 54 -1.53 -6.70 12.81
C LEU A 54 -0.08 -6.63 13.29
N ARG A 55 0.31 -5.49 13.87
CA ARG A 55 1.64 -5.26 14.43
C ARG A 55 2.00 -6.31 15.48
N LYS A 56 1.11 -6.53 16.46
CA LYS A 56 1.27 -7.57 17.49
C LYS A 56 1.38 -8.97 16.89
N ASN A 57 0.59 -9.28 15.86
CA ASN A 57 0.64 -10.58 15.19
C ASN A 57 1.99 -10.81 14.50
N VAL A 58 2.55 -9.78 13.85
CA VAL A 58 3.89 -9.86 13.25
C VAL A 58 4.94 -10.06 14.33
N ASP A 59 4.89 -9.29 15.42
CA ASP A 59 5.83 -9.39 16.53
C ASP A 59 5.83 -10.79 17.17
N ALA A 60 4.64 -11.39 17.35
CA ALA A 60 4.51 -12.75 17.85
C ALA A 60 5.15 -13.80 16.91
N ARG A 61 5.06 -13.61 15.60
CA ARG A 61 5.70 -14.50 14.61
C ARG A 61 7.21 -14.31 14.56
N LEU A 62 7.71 -13.09 14.72
CA LEU A 62 9.14 -12.79 14.77
C LEU A 62 9.80 -13.28 16.06
N ALA A 63 9.05 -13.38 17.16
CA ALA A 63 9.51 -13.94 18.43
C ALA A 63 9.54 -15.47 18.46
N ALA A 64 9.00 -16.14 17.43
CA ALA A 64 9.06 -17.59 17.33
C ALA A 64 10.52 -18.07 17.18
N PRO A 65 10.86 -19.30 17.62
CA PRO A 65 12.22 -19.81 17.56
C PRO A 65 12.83 -19.71 16.14
N PRO A 66 14.07 -19.20 16.01
CA PRO A 66 14.68 -18.91 14.70
C PRO A 66 14.92 -20.16 13.85
N ALA A 67 14.89 -21.35 14.45
CA ALA A 67 15.05 -22.62 13.75
C ALA A 67 13.88 -22.94 12.78
N ALA A 68 12.83 -22.11 12.69
CA ALA A 68 11.69 -22.34 11.79
C ALA A 68 11.68 -21.47 10.53
N ILE A 69 12.47 -20.39 10.46
CA ILE A 69 12.39 -19.39 9.38
C ILE A 69 13.79 -19.00 8.91
N PRO A 70 14.09 -19.06 7.59
CA PRO A 70 15.36 -18.58 7.05
C PRO A 70 15.65 -17.12 7.44
N LEU A 71 16.91 -16.81 7.78
CA LEU A 71 17.33 -15.48 8.26
C LEU A 71 16.95 -14.34 7.31
N GLY A 72 17.08 -14.53 6.00
CA GLY A 72 16.69 -13.52 5.01
C GLY A 72 15.21 -13.15 5.08
N ILE A 73 14.34 -14.15 5.23
CA ILE A 73 12.89 -13.94 5.37
C ILE A 73 12.57 -13.22 6.69
N MET A 74 13.27 -13.59 7.77
CA MET A 74 13.12 -12.88 9.05
C MET A 74 13.49 -11.40 8.93
N GLU A 75 14.57 -11.08 8.22
CA GLU A 75 15.02 -9.70 8.04
C GLU A 75 14.05 -8.88 7.17
N ASP A 76 13.58 -9.45 6.06
CA ASP A 76 12.56 -8.81 5.22
C ASP A 76 11.27 -8.54 6.00
N ALA A 77 10.86 -9.50 6.83
CA ALA A 77 9.69 -9.34 7.69
C ALA A 77 9.89 -8.26 8.77
N ARG A 78 11.09 -8.19 9.39
CA ARG A 78 11.46 -7.11 10.32
C ARG A 78 11.43 -5.74 9.66
N HIS A 79 11.94 -5.64 8.43
CA HIS A 79 11.92 -4.39 7.68
C HIS A 79 10.50 -3.93 7.36
N LEU A 80 9.65 -4.82 6.85
CA LEU A 80 8.23 -4.55 6.60
C LEU A 80 7.48 -4.17 7.88
N ARG A 81 7.83 -4.82 9.01
CA ARG A 81 7.28 -4.51 10.33
C ARG A 81 7.63 -3.08 10.77
N ALA A 82 8.88 -2.67 10.62
CA ALA A 82 9.31 -1.31 10.98
C ALA A 82 8.64 -0.25 10.10
N GLN A 83 8.57 -0.48 8.79
CA GLN A 83 7.90 0.43 7.85
C GLN A 83 6.40 0.52 8.11
N GLY A 84 5.73 -0.61 8.31
CA GLY A 84 4.30 -0.65 8.58
C GLY A 84 3.92 0.12 9.85
N ASP A 85 4.76 0.03 10.87
CA ASP A 85 4.61 0.77 12.13
C ASP A 85 4.71 2.27 11.94
N LEU A 86 5.79 2.70 11.28
CA LEU A 86 6.02 4.12 10.98
C LEU A 86 4.86 4.71 10.17
N LEU A 87 4.35 3.99 9.18
CA LEU A 87 3.19 4.43 8.41
C LEU A 87 1.93 4.55 9.27
N CYS A 88 1.67 3.58 10.15
CA CYS A 88 0.51 3.63 11.03
C CYS A 88 0.60 4.74 12.08
N THR A 89 1.79 4.99 12.65
CA THR A 89 1.98 6.09 13.61
C THR A 89 1.87 7.46 12.95
N GLN A 90 2.17 7.57 11.66
CA GLN A 90 1.98 8.79 10.86
C GLN A 90 0.55 8.99 10.33
N GLY A 91 -0.38 8.06 10.61
CA GLY A 91 -1.76 8.14 10.11
C GLY A 91 -1.95 7.59 8.68
N HIS A 92 -0.91 7.07 8.04
CA HIS A 92 -0.99 6.34 6.77
C HIS A 92 -1.44 4.89 6.99
N VAL A 93 -2.60 4.71 7.63
CA VAL A 93 -3.11 3.43 8.16
C VAL A 93 -3.20 2.35 7.08
N ARG A 94 -3.76 2.69 5.91
CA ARG A 94 -3.88 1.75 4.79
C ARG A 94 -2.53 1.22 4.29
N ALA A 95 -1.58 2.12 4.04
CA ALA A 95 -0.24 1.74 3.60
C ALA A 95 0.49 0.91 4.68
N GLY A 96 0.33 1.27 5.96
CA GLY A 96 0.89 0.51 7.08
C GLY A 96 0.32 -0.91 7.18
N ILE A 97 -0.99 -1.07 7.04
CA ILE A 97 -1.67 -2.37 7.00
C ILE A 97 -1.15 -3.25 5.87
N GLU A 98 -0.95 -2.70 4.67
CA GLU A 98 -0.43 -3.45 3.53
C GLU A 98 0.98 -4.01 3.82
N ARG A 99 1.87 -3.20 4.42
CA ARG A 99 3.22 -3.65 4.80
C ARG A 99 3.18 -4.74 5.87
N LEU A 100 2.35 -4.58 6.90
CA LEU A 100 2.20 -5.57 7.97
C LEU A 100 1.60 -6.89 7.46
N ARG A 101 0.60 -6.83 6.57
CA ARG A 101 0.03 -8.02 5.92
C ARG A 101 1.09 -8.76 5.10
N ARG A 102 1.93 -8.03 4.36
CA ARG A 102 3.03 -8.62 3.59
C ARG A 102 4.04 -9.32 4.51
N ALA A 103 4.39 -8.72 5.65
CA ALA A 103 5.25 -9.35 6.65
C ALA A 103 4.66 -10.68 7.15
N LEU A 104 3.36 -10.72 7.47
CA LEU A 104 2.68 -11.96 7.87
C LEU A 104 2.67 -13.02 6.77
N VAL A 105 2.48 -12.62 5.51
CA VAL A 105 2.54 -13.55 4.38
C VAL A 105 3.94 -14.15 4.26
N LEU A 106 5.00 -13.36 4.36
CA LEU A 106 6.37 -13.87 4.33
C LEU A 106 6.64 -14.87 5.46
N LEU A 107 6.27 -14.53 6.68
CA LEU A 107 6.48 -15.38 7.85
C LEU A 107 5.63 -16.66 7.82
N LYS A 108 4.45 -16.64 7.18
CA LYS A 108 3.56 -17.82 7.08
C LYS A 108 4.02 -18.81 6.01
N HIS A 109 4.62 -18.33 4.92
CA HIS A 109 5.06 -19.16 3.80
C HIS A 109 6.58 -19.34 3.77
N ALA A 110 7.25 -19.09 4.90
CA ALA A 110 8.66 -19.41 5.05
C ALA A 110 8.83 -20.93 4.84
N PRO A 111 9.76 -21.36 3.98
CA PRO A 111 10.01 -22.78 3.78
C PRO A 111 10.52 -23.38 5.09
N GLU A 112 10.01 -24.55 5.45
CA GLU A 112 10.50 -25.32 6.58
C GLU A 112 11.98 -25.67 6.33
N PRO A 113 12.87 -25.48 7.33
CA PRO A 113 14.25 -25.91 7.20
C PRO A 113 14.30 -27.43 7.08
N ARG A 114 14.88 -27.91 5.97
CA ARG A 114 15.13 -29.33 5.73
C ARG A 114 16.36 -29.83 6.47
#